data_AF-A0A366IPC8-F1
#
_entry.id   AF-A0A366IPC8-F1
#
_cell.length_a   1.000
_cell.length_b   1.000
_cell.length_c   1.000
_cell.angle_alpha   90.00
_cell.angle_beta   90.00
_cell.angle_gamma   90.00
#
_symmetry.space_group_name_H-M   'P 1'
#
loop_
_entity.id
_entity.type
_entity.pdbx_description
1 polymer ?
#
loop_
_entity_poly.entity_id
_entity_poly.type
_entity_poly.pdbx_seq_one_letter_code
_entity_poly.pdbx_strand_id
1 'polypeptide(L)'
;MSSTDRVQRSDQVSTTTASASQPAPNGISTRSIHAGALPEAHTGSVVAPIFQTSTFKMDVPGVARAGFDYARTGTPNRSDLEEVLCDLEGASFAAALNSGTSAEVAVFSALLGPGDEIIIPRDIYGGTYRLLVNEYERWGVTVTTVDLTDTAALAAAISERTAIVWVETPSNPGLDVIDIEESARLAHAANALLAVDSTFATPYLQRPIELGADVVIHSTTKFINGHSDVIGGAVLTGDGSTCARAAEATDRLVEYLASVGLGISPFDAWLTRRGIKTLPVRMAKHCENAQAVAEWLEQRPEIAEVYYPGLPSHPGHETAKRQMSGFGGVVSFCTDTEERALSLVQSTELITLAESLGGVESLIDHPATMTHLAVADCELSVSPKFIRLSLGIEDIDDILADLDIALAKTHPESTPNVDSAEVSEAEAAAVDAAVAGADVVAVADAAEAAVARAAGVEPEDADVLTRA
;
A
#
# COMPACT_ATOMS: atom_id res chain seq x y z
N MET A 1 55.35 -7.87 62.41
CA MET A 1 55.86 -9.23 62.15
C MET A 1 55.22 -9.69 60.85
N SER A 2 55.86 -9.41 59.71
CA SER A 2 56.71 -10.35 58.93
C SER A 2 55.86 -10.96 57.81
N SER A 3 56.14 -10.89 56.51
CA SER A 3 57.38 -10.55 55.78
C SER A 3 57.00 -10.31 54.30
N THR A 4 57.30 -9.14 53.77
CA THR A 4 58.36 -8.86 52.76
C THR A 4 57.93 -8.85 51.30
N ASP A 5 57.79 -7.62 50.80
CA ASP A 5 58.31 -7.09 49.53
C ASP A 5 59.13 -8.01 48.63
N ARG A 6 58.78 -8.00 47.33
CA ARG A 6 59.79 -7.93 46.26
C ARG A 6 59.25 -7.32 44.96
N VAL A 7 59.85 -6.18 44.62
CA VAL A 7 60.27 -5.72 43.27
C VAL A 7 59.22 -5.07 42.35
N GLN A 8 59.33 -3.75 42.28
CA GLN A 8 59.00 -2.89 41.14
C GLN A 8 59.81 -3.27 39.89
N ARG A 9 59.17 -3.31 38.70
CA ARG A 9 59.54 -2.49 37.52
C ARG A 9 58.70 -2.85 36.28
N SER A 10 58.20 -1.77 35.66
CA SER A 10 57.93 -1.55 34.23
C SER A 10 57.17 -2.61 33.43
N ASP A 11 55.92 -2.29 33.08
CA ASP A 11 55.57 -1.96 31.68
C ASP A 11 54.24 -1.17 31.66
N GLN A 12 54.34 0.15 31.54
CA GLN A 12 53.21 0.97 31.11
C GLN A 12 53.01 0.74 29.62
N VAL A 13 52.20 -0.25 29.26
CA VAL A 13 51.57 -0.26 27.94
C VAL A 13 50.42 0.73 28.02
N SER A 14 50.67 1.93 27.50
CA SER A 14 49.65 2.92 27.16
C SER A 14 48.74 2.32 26.09
N THR A 15 47.71 1.60 26.51
CA THR A 15 46.56 1.31 25.65
C THR A 15 45.77 2.59 25.51
N THR A 16 46.18 3.41 24.54
CA THR A 16 45.31 4.39 23.91
C THR A 16 44.18 3.60 23.27
N THR A 17 43.10 3.35 24.01
CA THR A 17 41.85 2.87 23.44
C THR A 17 41.34 3.98 22.54
N ALA A 18 41.72 3.91 21.26
CA ALA A 18 41.02 4.57 20.20
C ALA A 18 39.54 4.22 20.40
N SER A 19 38.71 5.24 20.64
CA SER A 19 37.27 5.12 20.50
C SER A 19 37.04 4.57 19.09
N ALA A 20 36.73 3.27 19.01
CA ALA A 20 36.26 2.69 17.77
C ALA A 20 34.97 3.44 17.46
N SER A 21 35.01 4.31 16.46
CA SER A 21 33.82 4.91 15.88
C SER A 21 32.84 3.79 15.61
N GLN A 22 31.64 3.87 16.20
CA GLN A 22 30.54 2.97 15.89
C GLN A 22 30.46 2.84 14.36
N PRO A 23 30.45 1.62 13.79
CA PRO A 23 30.29 1.48 12.35
C PRO A 23 29.02 2.23 11.93
N ALA A 24 29.07 2.88 10.78
CA ALA A 24 27.90 3.55 10.22
C ALA A 24 26.72 2.56 10.16
N PRO A 25 25.48 3.02 10.39
CA PRO A 25 24.31 2.15 10.31
C PRO A 25 24.26 1.47 8.94
N ASN A 26 23.82 0.21 8.92
CA ASN A 26 23.71 -0.56 7.68
C ASN A 26 22.77 0.14 6.68
N GLY A 27 23.05 0.02 5.39
CA GLY A 27 22.16 0.53 4.35
C GLY A 27 20.82 -0.21 4.30
N ILE A 28 19.80 0.43 3.74
CA ILE A 28 18.43 -0.12 3.70
C ILE A 28 18.36 -1.50 3.05
N SER A 29 19.13 -1.76 1.99
CA SER A 29 19.13 -3.09 1.34
C SER A 29 19.64 -4.20 2.26
N THR A 30 20.66 -3.92 3.06
CA THR A 30 21.16 -4.87 4.07
C THR A 30 20.13 -5.10 5.15
N ARG A 31 19.46 -4.03 5.60
CA ARG A 31 18.41 -4.07 6.62
C ARG A 31 17.18 -4.85 6.13
N SER A 32 16.72 -4.65 4.90
CA SER A 32 15.62 -5.43 4.31
C SER A 32 15.90 -6.94 4.31
N ILE A 33 17.16 -7.35 4.20
CA ILE A 33 17.55 -8.77 4.22
C ILE A 33 17.71 -9.32 5.65
N HIS A 34 18.27 -8.53 6.57
CA HIS A 34 18.81 -9.02 7.84
C HIS A 34 18.19 -8.45 9.12
N ALA A 35 17.44 -7.35 9.05
CA ALA A 35 16.69 -6.87 10.21
C ALA A 35 15.63 -7.90 10.63
N GLY A 36 15.15 -7.77 11.87
CA GLY A 36 14.19 -8.69 12.49
C GLY A 36 14.84 -9.90 13.14
N ALA A 37 14.16 -11.03 13.04
CA ALA A 37 14.50 -12.22 13.79
C ALA A 37 15.85 -12.82 13.35
N LEU A 38 16.70 -13.09 14.35
CA LEU A 38 17.94 -13.84 14.18
C LEU A 38 17.66 -15.31 13.79
N PRO A 39 18.65 -16.05 13.25
CA PRO A 39 18.51 -17.48 12.97
C PRO A 39 17.88 -18.24 14.14
N GLU A 40 16.97 -19.17 13.83
CA GLU A 40 16.14 -19.83 14.83
C GLU A 40 17.01 -20.56 15.87
N ALA A 41 16.75 -20.31 17.15
CA ALA A 41 17.66 -20.71 18.24
C ALA A 41 17.77 -22.23 18.44
N HIS A 42 16.76 -23.02 18.09
CA HIS A 42 16.75 -24.46 18.27
C HIS A 42 17.51 -25.21 17.15
N THR A 43 17.29 -24.85 15.89
CA THR A 43 17.84 -25.56 14.72
C THR A 43 18.94 -24.80 14.01
N GLY A 44 19.08 -23.50 14.25
CA GLY A 44 19.98 -22.61 13.50
C GLY A 44 19.49 -22.29 12.09
N SER A 45 18.19 -22.43 11.83
CA SER A 45 17.63 -22.15 10.49
C SER A 45 17.87 -20.71 10.08
N VAL A 46 18.50 -20.52 8.91
CA VAL A 46 18.84 -19.19 8.35
C VAL A 46 17.58 -18.40 7.97
N VAL A 47 16.53 -19.10 7.51
CA VAL A 47 15.20 -18.52 7.28
C VAL A 47 14.30 -19.03 8.39
N ALA A 48 13.50 -18.12 8.96
CA ALA A 48 12.54 -18.47 10.01
C ALA A 48 11.60 -19.60 9.55
N PRO A 49 11.41 -20.66 10.37
CA PRO A 49 10.33 -21.61 10.17
C PRO A 49 8.96 -20.94 10.20
N ILE A 50 7.95 -21.59 9.62
CA ILE A 50 6.56 -21.12 9.67
C ILE A 50 5.86 -21.75 10.87
N PHE A 51 5.50 -20.92 11.85
CA PHE A 51 4.84 -21.34 13.09
C PHE A 51 3.32 -21.29 12.93
N GLN A 52 2.72 -22.34 12.36
CA GLN A 52 1.26 -22.44 12.16
C GLN A 52 0.46 -22.80 13.43
N THR A 53 1.12 -22.94 14.58
CA THR A 53 0.45 -23.29 15.84
C THR A 53 -0.44 -22.14 16.32
N SER A 54 -1.56 -22.49 16.96
CA SER A 54 -2.42 -21.49 17.61
C SER A 54 -1.99 -21.16 19.04
N THR A 55 -1.24 -22.06 19.70
CA THR A 55 -0.89 -21.92 21.12
C THR A 55 0.55 -22.32 21.39
N PHE A 56 1.14 -21.69 22.40
CA PHE A 56 2.51 -21.90 22.83
C PHE A 56 2.54 -22.37 24.29
N LYS A 57 3.47 -23.28 24.58
CA LYS A 57 3.65 -23.84 25.92
C LYS A 57 4.12 -22.75 26.90
N MET A 58 3.44 -22.64 28.05
CA MET A 58 3.95 -21.93 29.23
C MET A 58 4.56 -22.92 30.22
N ASP A 59 5.70 -22.57 30.82
CA ASP A 59 6.29 -23.36 31.92
C ASP A 59 5.66 -22.99 33.27
N VAL A 60 5.19 -21.76 33.42
CA VAL A 60 4.52 -21.22 34.60
C VAL A 60 3.24 -20.51 34.15
N PRO A 61 2.08 -20.71 34.80
CA PRO A 61 0.84 -20.03 34.42
C PRO A 61 1.02 -18.51 34.30
N GLY A 62 0.61 -17.93 33.17
CA GLY A 62 0.68 -16.50 32.91
C GLY A 62 2.05 -15.98 32.45
N VAL A 63 3.04 -16.85 32.21
CA VAL A 63 4.37 -16.45 31.73
C VAL A 63 4.63 -17.06 30.36
N ALA A 64 4.51 -16.23 29.33
CA ALA A 64 4.79 -16.60 27.95
C ALA A 64 6.27 -16.94 27.73
N ARG A 65 6.55 -17.98 26.93
CA ARG A 65 7.94 -18.29 26.54
C ARG A 65 8.30 -17.43 25.33
N ALA A 66 9.38 -16.66 25.45
CA ALA A 66 9.84 -15.75 24.40
C ALA A 66 8.75 -14.77 23.91
N GLY A 67 7.80 -14.40 24.78
CA GLY A 67 6.72 -13.47 24.44
C GLY A 67 5.50 -14.08 23.74
N PHE A 68 5.47 -15.40 23.49
CA PHE A 68 4.36 -16.04 22.77
C PHE A 68 3.55 -17.00 23.67
N ASP A 69 2.23 -16.87 23.60
CA ASP A 69 1.25 -17.71 24.30
C ASP A 69 0.10 -18.17 23.40
N TYR A 70 -0.45 -17.25 22.60
CA TYR A 70 -1.57 -17.49 21.70
C TYR A 70 -1.39 -16.73 20.38
N ALA A 71 -1.58 -17.41 19.26
CA ALA A 71 -1.22 -16.87 17.94
C ALA A 71 -2.00 -15.61 17.51
N ARG A 72 -3.20 -15.39 18.07
CA ARG A 72 -3.97 -14.17 17.80
C ARG A 72 -3.28 -12.92 18.35
N THR A 73 -2.60 -13.02 19.50
CA THR A 73 -1.91 -11.89 20.15
C THR A 73 -0.49 -11.70 19.61
N GLY A 74 0.15 -12.77 19.13
CA GLY A 74 1.44 -12.67 18.46
C GLY A 74 1.98 -14.03 18.00
N THR A 75 2.80 -14.02 16.96
CA THR A 75 3.51 -15.21 16.45
C THR A 75 4.93 -14.82 16.04
N PRO A 76 5.91 -15.76 16.08
CA PRO A 76 7.27 -15.46 15.67
C PRO A 76 7.38 -14.90 14.24
N ASN A 77 6.58 -15.40 13.29
CA ASN A 77 6.60 -14.89 11.91
C ASN A 77 6.05 -13.47 11.80
N ARG A 78 5.00 -13.16 12.56
CA ARG A 78 4.42 -11.81 12.61
C ARG A 78 5.40 -10.83 13.27
N SER A 79 6.04 -11.21 14.37
CA SER A 79 7.03 -10.37 15.04
C SER A 79 8.27 -10.10 14.18
N ASP A 80 8.76 -11.09 13.42
CA ASP A 80 9.86 -10.86 12.45
C ASP A 80 9.48 -9.83 11.38
N LEU A 81 8.24 -9.90 10.86
CA LEU A 81 7.74 -8.90 9.91
C LEU A 81 7.62 -7.51 10.56
N GLU A 82 7.04 -7.42 11.75
CA GLU A 82 6.87 -6.17 12.50
C GLU A 82 8.23 -5.51 12.81
N GLU A 83 9.22 -6.27 13.28
CA GLU A 83 10.55 -5.76 13.60
C GLU A 83 11.27 -5.20 12.36
N VAL A 84 11.15 -5.87 11.21
CA VAL A 84 11.73 -5.38 9.94
C VAL A 84 11.05 -4.12 9.46
N LEU A 85 9.72 -4.06 9.52
CA LEU A 85 8.98 -2.87 9.11
C LEU A 85 9.31 -1.69 10.03
N CYS A 86 9.37 -1.91 11.35
CA CYS A 86 9.85 -0.92 12.32
C CYS A 86 11.22 -0.37 11.93
N ASP A 87 12.18 -1.26 11.69
CA ASP A 87 13.52 -0.87 11.31
C ASP A 87 13.49 -0.04 10.02
N LEU A 88 12.89 -0.55 8.94
CA LEU A 88 12.90 0.12 7.65
C LEU A 88 12.26 1.52 7.66
N GLU A 89 11.21 1.74 8.44
CA GLU A 89 10.57 3.06 8.61
C GLU A 89 11.27 3.97 9.62
N GLY A 90 12.11 3.43 10.51
CA GLY A 90 12.60 4.16 11.67
C GLY A 90 11.53 4.36 12.75
N ALA A 91 10.53 3.46 12.78
CA ALA A 91 9.43 3.50 13.74
C ALA A 91 9.81 2.82 15.07
N SER A 92 9.09 3.18 16.15
CA SER A 92 9.27 2.59 17.47
C SER A 92 8.34 1.41 17.73
N PHE A 93 7.25 1.30 16.97
CA PHE A 93 6.28 0.23 17.05
C PHE A 93 5.71 -0.08 15.66
N ALA A 94 5.37 -1.35 15.44
CA ALA A 94 4.67 -1.82 14.26
C ALA A 94 3.70 -2.94 14.64
N ALA A 95 2.56 -2.95 13.96
CA ALA A 95 1.61 -4.04 13.98
C ALA A 95 1.30 -4.50 12.55
N ALA A 96 1.57 -5.76 12.25
CA ALA A 96 1.25 -6.37 10.96
C ALA A 96 -0.16 -7.02 11.00
N LEU A 97 -0.98 -6.68 10.01
CA LEU A 97 -2.41 -6.90 9.98
C LEU A 97 -2.83 -7.62 8.69
N ASN A 98 -4.01 -8.23 8.72
CA ASN A 98 -4.51 -9.07 7.63
C ASN A 98 -4.96 -8.31 6.36
N SER A 99 -4.97 -6.97 6.37
CA SER A 99 -5.17 -6.12 5.18
C SER A 99 -4.76 -4.68 5.43
N GLY A 100 -4.54 -3.90 4.37
CA GLY A 100 -4.34 -2.44 4.47
C GLY A 100 -5.54 -1.74 5.10
N THR A 101 -6.76 -2.12 4.72
CA THR A 101 -7.98 -1.59 5.35
C THR A 101 -8.07 -1.94 6.83
N SER A 102 -7.54 -3.09 7.28
CA SER A 102 -7.46 -3.40 8.71
C SER A 102 -6.46 -2.53 9.46
N ALA A 103 -5.41 -2.03 8.78
CA ALA A 103 -4.53 -1.01 9.31
C ALA A 103 -5.24 0.33 9.48
N GLU A 104 -6.00 0.77 8.49
CA GLU A 104 -6.87 1.94 8.60
C GLU A 104 -7.89 1.79 9.75
N VAL A 105 -8.57 0.65 9.84
CA VAL A 105 -9.52 0.35 10.92
C VAL A 105 -8.85 0.43 12.29
N ALA A 106 -7.64 -0.10 12.43
CA ALA A 106 -6.90 -0.02 13.68
C ALA A 106 -6.59 1.43 14.08
N VAL A 107 -6.14 2.26 13.13
CA VAL A 107 -5.87 3.68 13.38
C VAL A 107 -7.15 4.43 13.73
N PHE A 108 -8.18 4.33 12.88
CA PHE A 108 -9.41 5.09 13.05
C PHE A 108 -10.15 4.68 14.33
N SER A 109 -10.29 3.38 14.61
CA SER A 109 -11.00 2.93 15.80
C SER A 109 -10.22 3.15 17.10
N ALA A 110 -8.88 3.11 17.08
CA ALA A 110 -8.09 3.32 18.28
C ALA A 110 -7.92 4.81 18.61
N LEU A 111 -7.79 5.66 17.58
CA LEU A 111 -7.31 7.05 17.73
C LEU A 111 -8.37 8.12 17.48
N LEU A 112 -9.54 7.76 16.94
CA LEU A 112 -10.69 8.65 16.81
C LEU A 112 -11.80 8.28 17.81
N GLY A 113 -12.57 9.27 18.23
CA GLY A 113 -13.80 9.10 19.00
C GLY A 113 -14.92 10.05 18.55
N PRO A 114 -16.12 9.90 19.12
CA PRO A 114 -17.24 10.78 18.80
C PRO A 114 -16.90 12.25 19.06
N GLY A 115 -17.12 13.11 18.08
CA GLY A 115 -16.83 14.54 18.12
C GLY A 115 -15.46 14.93 17.58
N ASP A 116 -14.54 13.97 17.38
CA ASP A 116 -13.27 14.20 16.69
C ASP A 116 -13.49 14.50 15.20
N GLU A 117 -12.52 15.17 14.61
CA GLU A 117 -12.46 15.48 13.19
C GLU A 117 -11.21 14.86 12.55
N ILE A 118 -11.38 14.26 11.38
CA ILE A 118 -10.27 13.81 10.53
C ILE A 118 -10.26 14.65 9.25
N ILE A 119 -9.09 15.22 8.95
CA ILE A 119 -8.85 15.93 7.68
C ILE A 119 -8.21 14.93 6.70
N ILE A 120 -8.75 14.84 5.50
CA ILE A 120 -8.26 13.94 4.43
C ILE A 120 -7.96 14.73 3.14
N PRO A 121 -7.08 14.24 2.25
CA PRO A 121 -6.88 14.86 0.95
C PRO A 121 -8.09 14.64 0.03
N ARG A 122 -8.18 15.47 -1.02
CA ARG A 122 -9.15 15.25 -2.10
C ARG A 122 -8.83 13.98 -2.88
N ASP A 123 -7.55 13.72 -3.11
CA ASP A 123 -7.13 12.50 -3.80
C ASP A 123 -6.66 11.47 -2.77
N ILE A 124 -7.44 10.41 -2.61
CA ILE A 124 -7.24 9.35 -1.62
C ILE A 124 -7.79 8.05 -2.19
N TYR A 125 -7.24 6.92 -1.74
CA TYR A 125 -7.84 5.63 -2.03
C TYR A 125 -9.34 5.60 -1.69
N GLY A 126 -10.17 5.31 -2.69
CA GLY A 126 -11.64 5.30 -2.53
C GLY A 126 -12.15 4.35 -1.44
N GLY A 127 -11.40 3.29 -1.11
CA GLY A 127 -11.72 2.41 0.01
C GLY A 127 -11.60 3.09 1.38
N THR A 128 -10.59 3.95 1.56
CA THR A 128 -10.37 4.74 2.78
C THR A 128 -11.49 5.77 2.97
N TYR A 129 -11.82 6.51 1.90
CA TYR A 129 -12.95 7.45 1.91
C TYR A 129 -14.26 6.76 2.28
N ARG A 130 -14.56 5.63 1.61
CA ARG A 130 -15.76 4.83 1.89
C ARG A 130 -15.81 4.37 3.34
N LEU A 131 -14.69 3.91 3.90
CA LEU A 131 -14.62 3.47 5.30
C LEU A 131 -14.95 4.61 6.26
N LEU A 132 -14.37 5.79 6.04
CA LEU A 132 -14.60 6.97 6.88
C LEU A 132 -16.06 7.43 6.83
N VAL A 133 -16.62 7.62 5.63
CA VAL A 133 -17.99 8.12 5.44
C VAL A 133 -19.03 7.11 5.92
N ASN A 134 -18.89 5.83 5.56
CA ASN A 134 -19.96 4.86 5.86
C ASN A 134 -19.96 4.38 7.31
N GLU A 135 -18.79 4.29 7.95
CA GLU A 135 -18.68 3.74 9.30
C GLU A 135 -18.39 4.80 10.36
N TYR A 136 -17.41 5.68 10.14
CA TYR A 136 -16.92 6.59 11.18
C TYR A 136 -17.76 7.86 11.32
N GLU A 137 -18.35 8.39 10.24
CA GLU A 137 -19.35 9.46 10.38
C GLU A 137 -20.58 8.98 11.17
N ARG A 138 -21.02 7.74 10.94
CA ARG A 138 -22.09 7.11 11.73
C ARG A 138 -21.74 7.02 13.22
N TRP A 139 -20.45 6.93 13.56
CA TRP A 139 -19.93 6.92 14.94
C TRP A 139 -19.66 8.32 15.50
N GLY A 140 -19.96 9.37 14.75
CA GLY A 140 -19.85 10.76 15.19
C GLY A 140 -18.49 11.41 14.93
N VAL A 141 -17.65 10.82 14.08
CA VAL A 141 -16.43 11.49 13.57
C VAL A 141 -16.83 12.45 12.45
N THR A 142 -16.26 13.65 12.42
CA THR A 142 -16.41 14.58 11.29
C THR A 142 -15.31 14.31 10.27
N VAL A 143 -15.65 14.08 9.00
CA VAL A 143 -14.67 13.98 7.92
C VAL A 143 -14.62 15.31 7.16
N THR A 144 -13.43 15.89 7.01
CA THR A 144 -13.24 17.14 6.26
C THR A 144 -12.24 16.92 5.14
N THR A 145 -12.67 17.10 3.91
CA THR A 145 -11.82 16.99 2.72
C THR A 145 -11.12 18.32 2.44
N VAL A 146 -9.81 18.30 2.21
CA VAL A 146 -8.99 19.50 1.95
C VAL A 146 -8.00 19.23 0.82
N ASP A 147 -7.62 20.28 0.08
CA ASP A 147 -6.43 20.24 -0.77
C ASP A 147 -5.17 20.26 0.09
N LEU A 148 -4.58 19.10 0.34
CA LEU A 148 -3.39 19.03 1.19
C LEU A 148 -2.10 19.44 0.45
N THR A 149 -2.15 19.66 -0.87
CA THR A 149 -1.04 20.29 -1.59
C THR A 149 -0.96 21.80 -1.30
N ASP A 150 -2.07 22.41 -0.86
CA ASP A 150 -2.13 23.78 -0.37
C ASP A 150 -2.05 23.82 1.17
N THR A 151 -0.85 24.06 1.67
CA THR A 151 -0.58 24.15 3.12
C THR A 151 -1.35 25.28 3.80
N ALA A 152 -1.76 26.33 3.08
CA ALA A 152 -2.62 27.38 3.63
C ALA A 152 -4.07 26.90 3.80
N ALA A 153 -4.55 26.06 2.88
CA ALA A 153 -5.86 25.42 3.01
C ALA A 153 -5.89 24.45 4.20
N LEU A 154 -4.84 23.63 4.38
CA LEU A 154 -4.70 22.79 5.57
C LEU A 154 -4.70 23.62 6.86
N ALA A 155 -3.89 24.67 6.92
CA ALA A 155 -3.83 25.54 8.10
C ALA A 155 -5.18 26.20 8.44
N ALA A 156 -5.99 26.52 7.43
CA ALA A 156 -7.32 27.10 7.62
C ALA A 156 -8.38 26.09 8.05
N ALA A 157 -8.23 24.82 7.66
CA ALA A 157 -9.17 23.74 7.99
C ALA A 157 -8.95 23.16 9.39
N ILE A 158 -7.72 23.20 9.90
CA ILE A 158 -7.39 22.69 11.23
C ILE A 158 -8.19 23.43 12.32
N SER A 159 -8.79 22.66 13.21
CA SER A 159 -9.61 23.10 14.33
C SER A 159 -9.17 22.42 15.64
N GLU A 160 -9.71 22.89 16.78
CA GLU A 160 -9.48 22.22 18.08
C GLU A 160 -10.04 20.79 18.14
N ARG A 161 -10.92 20.42 17.20
CA ARG A 161 -11.48 19.06 17.08
C ARG A 161 -10.64 18.16 16.21
N THR A 162 -9.71 18.72 15.41
CA THR A 162 -8.88 17.94 14.50
C THR A 162 -8.04 16.97 15.30
N ALA A 163 -8.31 15.69 15.10
CA ALA A 163 -7.65 14.58 15.76
C ALA A 163 -6.55 13.98 14.91
N ILE A 164 -6.81 13.86 13.60
CA ILE A 164 -5.92 13.28 12.62
C ILE A 164 -5.95 14.16 11.37
N VAL A 165 -4.77 14.52 10.87
CA VAL A 165 -4.55 14.89 9.48
C VAL A 165 -4.03 13.64 8.79
N TRP A 166 -4.84 13.06 7.90
CA TRP A 166 -4.47 11.88 7.12
C TRP A 166 -3.89 12.34 5.79
N VAL A 167 -2.73 11.81 5.43
CA VAL A 167 -2.02 12.12 4.19
C VAL A 167 -1.78 10.84 3.42
N GLU A 168 -1.98 10.88 2.11
CA GLU A 168 -1.59 9.83 1.18
C GLU A 168 -0.69 10.48 0.12
N THR A 169 0.61 10.16 0.11
CA THR A 169 1.57 10.83 -0.77
C THR A 169 2.66 9.87 -1.28
N PRO A 170 2.84 9.70 -2.61
CA PRO A 170 1.95 10.19 -3.66
C PRO A 170 0.53 9.62 -3.52
N SER A 171 -0.49 10.41 -3.83
CA SER A 171 -1.89 10.00 -3.71
C SER A 171 -2.32 8.99 -4.78
N ASN A 172 -3.36 8.22 -4.48
CA ASN A 172 -4.00 7.32 -5.43
C ASN A 172 -5.35 7.88 -5.93
N PRO A 173 -5.58 8.01 -7.25
CA PRO A 173 -4.69 7.64 -8.35
C PRO A 173 -3.91 8.82 -8.97
N GLY A 174 -4.15 10.07 -8.53
CA GLY A 174 -3.66 11.31 -9.14
C GLY A 174 -2.19 11.61 -8.91
N LEU A 175 -1.53 10.94 -7.97
CA LEU A 175 -0.11 11.10 -7.63
C LEU A 175 0.26 12.52 -7.14
N ASP A 176 -0.69 13.20 -6.51
CA ASP A 176 -0.44 14.44 -5.77
C ASP A 176 0.63 14.20 -4.70
N VAL A 177 1.54 15.16 -4.55
CA VAL A 177 2.64 15.08 -3.56
C VAL A 177 2.39 16.12 -2.49
N ILE A 178 2.17 15.64 -1.26
CA ILE A 178 1.89 16.44 -0.08
C ILE A 178 3.19 16.61 0.73
N ASP A 179 3.49 17.83 1.17
CA ASP A 179 4.68 18.10 2.00
C ASP A 179 4.46 17.57 3.42
N ILE A 180 5.16 16.48 3.77
CA ILE A 180 4.97 15.78 5.04
C ILE A 180 5.47 16.64 6.22
N GLU A 181 6.63 17.29 6.09
CA GLU A 181 7.22 18.09 7.15
C GLU A 181 6.32 19.28 7.52
N GLU A 182 5.80 19.98 6.51
CA GLU A 182 4.91 21.12 6.75
C GLU A 182 3.53 20.68 7.26
N SER A 183 3.01 19.55 6.77
CA SER A 183 1.77 18.95 7.30
C SER A 183 1.92 18.57 8.78
N ALA A 184 3.05 17.97 9.15
CA ALA A 184 3.37 17.59 10.53
C ALA A 184 3.40 18.84 11.42
N ARG A 185 4.14 19.87 11.00
CA ARG A 185 4.24 21.14 11.72
C ARG A 185 2.87 21.77 12.00
N LEU A 186 1.98 21.76 11.00
CA LEU A 186 0.63 22.29 11.13
C LEU A 186 -0.26 21.43 12.05
N ALA A 187 -0.25 20.11 11.86
CA ALA A 187 -1.03 19.17 12.68
C ALA A 187 -0.63 19.24 14.17
N HIS A 188 0.68 19.19 14.44
CA HIS A 188 1.20 19.19 15.81
C HIS A 188 0.95 20.50 16.54
N ALA A 189 0.92 21.65 15.84
CA ALA A 189 0.58 22.94 16.43
C ALA A 189 -0.85 22.97 17.00
N ALA A 190 -1.75 22.11 16.50
CA ALA A 190 -3.11 21.93 17.00
C ALA A 190 -3.29 20.66 17.86
N ASN A 191 -2.20 19.96 18.22
CA ASN A 191 -2.25 18.68 18.92
C ASN A 191 -3.06 17.60 18.17
N ALA A 192 -3.05 17.66 16.83
CA ALA A 192 -3.52 16.60 15.95
C ALA A 192 -2.36 15.65 15.60
N LEU A 193 -2.69 14.40 15.29
CA LEU A 193 -1.73 13.45 14.70
C LEU A 193 -1.59 13.71 13.21
N LEU A 194 -0.38 13.56 12.67
CA LEU A 194 -0.17 13.30 11.25
C LEU A 194 -0.08 11.79 11.02
N ALA A 195 -1.03 11.25 10.26
CA ALA A 195 -1.01 9.86 9.79
C ALA A 195 -0.72 9.85 8.28
N VAL A 196 0.28 9.07 7.85
CA VAL A 196 0.68 8.98 6.45
C VAL A 196 0.47 7.55 5.93
N ASP A 197 -0.41 7.37 4.95
CA ASP A 197 -0.40 6.18 4.11
C ASP A 197 0.76 6.30 3.11
N SER A 198 1.75 5.44 3.30
CA SER A 198 3.00 5.43 2.52
C SER A 198 3.07 4.23 1.59
N THR A 199 1.93 3.62 1.25
CA THR A 199 1.84 2.40 0.42
C THR A 199 2.56 2.55 -0.93
N PHE A 200 2.45 3.70 -1.60
CA PHE A 200 3.04 3.91 -2.93
C PHE A 200 4.56 4.11 -2.88
N ALA A 201 5.05 4.87 -1.91
CA ALA A 201 6.48 5.16 -1.79
C ALA A 201 7.24 3.99 -1.15
N THR A 202 6.60 3.26 -0.23
CA THR A 202 7.21 2.26 0.67
C THR A 202 8.30 2.87 1.57
N PRO A 203 8.76 2.15 2.61
CA PRO A 203 9.88 2.61 3.44
C PRO A 203 11.20 2.76 2.64
N TYR A 204 11.26 2.22 1.42
CA TYR A 204 12.42 2.31 0.56
C TYR A 204 12.61 3.70 -0.07
N LEU A 205 11.52 4.36 -0.48
CA LEU A 205 11.61 5.65 -1.16
C LEU A 205 11.29 6.82 -0.24
N GLN A 206 10.49 6.61 0.81
CA GLN A 206 10.07 7.66 1.73
C GLN A 206 9.97 7.08 3.14
N ARG A 207 10.39 7.84 4.15
CA ARG A 207 10.28 7.44 5.57
C ARG A 207 9.54 8.52 6.34
N PRO A 208 8.20 8.50 6.36
CA PRO A 208 7.41 9.61 6.91
C PRO A 208 7.67 9.87 8.40
N ILE A 209 8.04 8.85 9.19
CA ILE A 209 8.41 9.04 10.61
C ILE A 209 9.60 10.01 10.75
N GLU A 210 10.61 9.90 9.89
CA GLU A 210 11.76 10.82 9.87
C GLU A 210 11.38 12.24 9.46
N LEU A 211 10.25 12.40 8.76
CA LEU A 211 9.68 13.67 8.29
C LEU A 211 8.63 14.25 9.25
N GLY A 212 8.40 13.62 10.40
CA GLY A 212 7.48 14.10 11.44
C GLY A 212 6.10 13.45 11.46
N ALA A 213 5.85 12.38 10.70
CA ALA A 213 4.62 11.61 10.87
C ALA A 213 4.58 10.91 12.23
N ASP A 214 3.39 10.82 12.82
CA ASP A 214 3.16 10.11 14.08
C ASP A 214 2.79 8.65 13.85
N VAL A 215 2.06 8.42 12.76
CA VAL A 215 1.55 7.12 12.35
C VAL A 215 1.84 6.92 10.86
N VAL A 216 2.35 5.74 10.49
CA VAL A 216 2.51 5.34 9.09
C VAL A 216 1.70 4.09 8.82
N ILE A 217 1.03 4.08 7.67
CA ILE A 217 0.21 2.97 7.21
C ILE A 217 0.80 2.43 5.91
N HIS A 218 0.77 1.10 5.77
CA HIS A 218 1.06 0.43 4.52
C HIS A 218 0.01 -0.62 4.23
N SER A 219 -0.42 -0.72 2.98
CA SER A 219 -0.95 -1.96 2.42
C SER A 219 0.23 -2.84 1.99
N THR A 220 0.60 -3.82 2.82
CA THR A 220 1.72 -4.71 2.50
C THR A 220 1.43 -5.60 1.30
N THR A 221 0.16 -5.71 0.93
CA THR A 221 -0.35 -6.30 -0.32
C THR A 221 0.40 -5.83 -1.57
N LYS A 222 0.85 -4.57 -1.56
CA LYS A 222 1.42 -3.88 -2.73
C LYS A 222 2.93 -4.14 -2.82
N PHE A 223 3.73 -3.11 -3.03
CA PHE A 223 5.17 -3.19 -3.23
C PHE A 223 5.95 -3.93 -2.13
N ILE A 224 5.51 -3.86 -0.87
CA ILE A 224 6.19 -4.52 0.27
C ILE A 224 6.25 -6.05 0.06
N ASN A 225 5.10 -6.69 -0.15
CA ASN A 225 5.07 -8.09 -0.56
C ASN A 225 5.58 -8.23 -2.00
N GLY A 226 4.94 -7.52 -2.93
CA GLY A 226 5.40 -7.32 -4.31
C GLY A 226 5.30 -8.52 -5.23
N HIS A 227 4.54 -9.56 -4.86
CA HIS A 227 4.36 -10.78 -5.66
C HIS A 227 2.88 -11.13 -5.87
N SER A 228 1.97 -10.19 -5.56
CA SER A 228 0.52 -10.31 -5.81
C SER A 228 -0.15 -11.59 -5.26
N ASP A 229 0.41 -12.13 -4.17
CA ASP A 229 -0.01 -13.40 -3.58
C ASP A 229 -0.35 -13.30 -2.07
N VAL A 230 -0.36 -12.09 -1.51
CA VAL A 230 -0.70 -11.81 -0.11
C VAL A 230 -1.55 -10.55 -0.01
N ILE A 231 -2.63 -10.61 0.77
CA ILE A 231 -3.30 -9.42 1.30
C ILE A 231 -2.76 -9.17 2.71
N GLY A 232 -2.36 -7.93 2.99
CA GLY A 232 -1.85 -7.55 4.30
C GLY A 232 -1.76 -6.03 4.48
N GLY A 233 -1.53 -5.61 5.71
CA GLY A 233 -1.32 -4.22 6.08
C GLY A 233 -0.39 -4.07 7.27
N ALA A 234 0.07 -2.85 7.52
CA ALA A 234 0.84 -2.51 8.69
C ALA A 234 0.48 -1.12 9.21
N VAL A 235 0.45 -0.98 10.53
CA VAL A 235 0.43 0.33 11.22
C VAL A 235 1.75 0.46 11.97
N LEU A 236 2.41 1.58 11.83
CA LEU A 236 3.64 1.92 12.54
C LEU A 236 3.48 3.24 13.26
N THR A 237 4.18 3.42 14.38
CA THR A 237 4.17 4.68 15.11
C THR A 237 5.59 5.15 15.45
N GLY A 238 5.73 6.48 15.52
CA GLY A 238 6.94 7.13 16.02
C GLY A 238 7.13 6.91 17.53
N ASP A 239 8.09 7.61 18.11
CA ASP A 239 8.40 7.52 19.55
C ASP A 239 7.41 8.27 20.46
N GLY A 240 6.40 8.93 19.88
CA GLY A 240 5.37 9.70 20.58
C GLY A 240 5.84 11.06 21.11
N SER A 241 7.00 11.56 20.68
CA SER A 241 7.59 12.82 21.17
C SER A 241 7.11 14.10 20.47
N THR A 242 6.36 13.96 19.40
CA THR A 242 5.94 15.01 18.45
C THR A 242 4.82 15.91 18.99
N CYS A 243 3.80 15.33 19.63
CA CYS A 243 2.71 16.07 20.27
C CYS A 243 2.08 15.27 21.43
N ALA A 244 1.20 15.88 22.22
CA ALA A 244 0.60 15.20 23.38
C ALA A 244 -0.30 14.03 22.97
N ARG A 245 -1.00 14.14 21.82
CA ARG A 245 -1.81 13.04 21.26
C ARG A 245 -0.93 11.87 20.78
N ALA A 246 0.26 12.15 20.24
CA ALA A 246 1.19 11.12 19.77
C ALA A 246 1.75 10.26 20.90
N ALA A 247 1.97 10.85 22.08
CA ALA A 247 2.44 10.14 23.27
C ALA A 247 1.51 8.99 23.71
N GLU A 248 0.22 9.04 23.35
CA GLU A 248 -0.78 8.01 23.70
C GLU A 248 -1.10 7.07 22.53
N ALA A 249 -0.63 7.35 21.31
CA ALA A 249 -1.08 6.66 20.10
C ALA A 249 -0.73 5.16 20.11
N THR A 250 0.51 4.83 20.49
CA THR A 250 0.98 3.44 20.56
C THR A 250 0.19 2.63 21.58
N ASP A 251 -0.02 3.16 22.79
CA ASP A 251 -0.74 2.45 23.85
C ASP A 251 -2.19 2.17 23.44
N ARG A 252 -2.87 3.16 22.85
CA ARG A 252 -4.24 3.00 22.33
C ARG A 252 -4.33 1.95 21.21
N LEU A 253 -3.37 1.94 20.29
CA LEU A 253 -3.30 0.93 19.23
C LEU A 253 -3.07 -0.47 19.80
N VAL A 254 -2.17 -0.64 20.75
CA VAL A 254 -1.90 -1.93 21.41
C VAL A 254 -3.15 -2.47 22.11
N GLU A 255 -3.83 -1.64 22.90
CA GLU A 255 -5.07 -2.01 23.59
C GLU A 255 -6.19 -2.41 22.62
N TYR A 256 -6.36 -1.64 21.55
CA TYR A 256 -7.35 -1.92 20.51
C TYR A 256 -7.05 -3.25 19.81
N LEU A 257 -5.83 -3.43 19.31
CA LEU A 257 -5.43 -4.62 18.54
C LEU A 257 -5.51 -5.92 19.36
N ALA A 258 -5.22 -5.84 20.66
CA ALA A 258 -5.40 -6.97 21.58
C ALA A 258 -6.87 -7.44 21.65
N SER A 259 -7.81 -6.53 21.40
CA SER A 259 -9.25 -6.76 21.52
C SER A 259 -9.91 -7.24 20.23
N VAL A 260 -9.49 -6.73 19.05
CA VAL A 260 -10.22 -6.95 17.78
C VAL A 260 -9.68 -8.07 16.90
N GLY A 261 -8.44 -8.54 17.12
CA GLY A 261 -7.91 -9.72 16.43
C GLY A 261 -7.66 -9.53 14.93
N LEU A 262 -7.12 -8.38 14.51
CA LEU A 262 -6.82 -8.05 13.11
C LEU A 262 -5.46 -8.56 12.59
N GLY A 263 -4.75 -9.37 13.38
CA GLY A 263 -3.40 -9.83 13.08
C GLY A 263 -3.28 -10.63 11.79
N ILE A 264 -2.18 -10.44 11.06
CA ILE A 264 -1.84 -11.23 9.88
C ILE A 264 -1.57 -12.71 10.22
N SER A 265 -1.90 -13.61 9.29
CA SER A 265 -1.57 -15.04 9.38
C SER A 265 -0.04 -15.27 9.42
N PRO A 266 0.47 -16.29 10.15
CA PRO A 266 1.90 -16.62 10.15
C PRO A 266 2.47 -16.92 8.76
N PHE A 267 1.67 -17.52 7.89
CA PHE A 267 2.09 -17.86 6.52
C PHE A 267 2.25 -16.59 5.66
N ASP A 268 1.26 -15.71 5.71
CA ASP A 268 1.25 -14.45 4.96
C ASP A 268 2.32 -13.49 5.48
N ALA A 269 2.58 -13.48 6.80
CA ALA A 269 3.69 -12.75 7.38
C ALA A 269 5.04 -13.24 6.85
N TRP A 270 5.21 -14.56 6.73
CA TRP A 270 6.41 -15.17 6.17
C TRP A 270 6.59 -14.86 4.68
N LEU A 271 5.53 -14.91 3.88
CA LEU A 271 5.56 -14.52 2.46
C LEU A 271 5.89 -13.04 2.28
N THR A 272 5.24 -12.16 3.04
CA THR A 272 5.53 -10.72 3.03
C THR A 272 7.00 -10.46 3.43
N ARG A 273 7.48 -11.12 4.49
CA ARG A 273 8.89 -11.03 4.91
C ARG A 273 9.86 -11.49 3.81
N ARG A 274 9.50 -12.53 3.05
CA ARG A 274 10.26 -12.99 1.88
C ARG A 274 10.27 -11.93 0.78
N GLY A 275 9.14 -11.30 0.49
CA GLY A 275 9.00 -10.19 -0.46
C GLY A 275 9.87 -8.97 -0.12
N ILE A 276 9.92 -8.59 1.16
CA ILE A 276 10.74 -7.46 1.63
C ILE A 276 12.22 -7.62 1.29
N LYS A 277 12.75 -8.86 1.25
CA LYS A 277 14.18 -9.10 0.96
C LYS A 277 14.57 -8.65 -0.45
N THR A 278 13.62 -8.56 -1.38
CA THR A 278 13.83 -8.07 -2.74
C THR A 278 13.23 -6.68 -2.98
N LEU A 279 12.62 -6.05 -1.97
CA LEU A 279 12.03 -4.71 -2.08
C LEU A 279 13.01 -3.68 -2.69
N PRO A 280 14.27 -3.54 -2.23
CA PRO A 280 15.19 -2.55 -2.79
C PRO A 280 15.45 -2.72 -4.30
N VAL A 281 15.67 -3.97 -4.74
CA VAL A 281 16.00 -4.24 -6.14
C VAL A 281 14.77 -4.12 -7.04
N ARG A 282 13.58 -4.49 -6.54
CA ARG A 282 12.32 -4.31 -7.26
C ARG A 282 11.96 -2.84 -7.38
N MET A 283 11.97 -2.09 -6.29
CA MET A 283 11.63 -0.66 -6.30
C MET A 283 12.57 0.17 -7.19
N ALA A 284 13.86 -0.15 -7.24
CA ALA A 284 14.78 0.50 -8.16
C ALA A 284 14.34 0.30 -9.63
N LYS A 285 13.98 -0.94 -10.00
CA LYS A 285 13.53 -1.25 -11.36
C LYS A 285 12.15 -0.67 -11.67
N HIS A 286 11.23 -0.69 -10.71
CA HIS A 286 9.93 0.00 -10.82
C HIS A 286 10.11 1.49 -11.14
N CYS A 287 10.98 2.20 -10.40
CA CYS A 287 11.25 3.62 -10.64
C CYS A 287 11.86 3.88 -12.02
N GLU A 288 12.79 3.02 -12.46
CA GLU A 288 13.41 3.11 -13.78
C GLU A 288 12.36 2.95 -14.90
N ASN A 289 11.53 1.91 -14.81
CA ASN A 289 10.49 1.64 -15.80
C ASN A 289 9.43 2.74 -15.80
N ALA A 290 8.96 3.18 -14.63
CA ALA A 290 7.99 4.25 -14.49
C ALA A 290 8.48 5.58 -15.07
N GLN A 291 9.74 5.95 -14.83
CA GLN A 291 10.34 7.16 -15.42
C GLN A 291 10.35 7.09 -16.95
N ALA A 292 10.81 5.96 -17.52
CA ALA A 292 10.88 5.78 -18.96
C ALA A 292 9.48 5.80 -19.62
N VAL A 293 8.49 5.16 -19.00
CA VAL A 293 7.09 5.18 -19.47
C VAL A 293 6.50 6.59 -19.38
N ALA A 294 6.70 7.31 -18.29
CA ALA A 294 6.18 8.67 -18.12
C ALA A 294 6.74 9.63 -19.18
N GLU A 295 8.06 9.60 -19.42
CA GLU A 295 8.72 10.41 -20.46
C GLU A 295 8.29 10.03 -21.87
N TRP A 296 8.00 8.75 -22.11
CA TRP A 296 7.47 8.29 -23.39
C TRP A 296 6.04 8.78 -23.61
N LEU A 297 5.18 8.71 -22.58
CA LEU A 297 3.80 9.18 -22.63
C LEU A 297 3.71 10.69 -22.88
N GLU A 298 4.59 11.51 -22.30
CA GLU A 298 4.62 12.98 -22.55
C GLU A 298 4.86 13.35 -24.03
N GLN A 299 5.39 12.42 -24.84
CA GLN A 299 5.68 12.65 -26.26
C GLN A 299 4.54 12.21 -27.19
N ARG A 300 3.46 11.63 -26.65
CA ARG A 300 2.38 11.05 -27.43
C ARG A 300 1.26 12.07 -27.69
N PRO A 301 0.86 12.32 -28.95
CA PRO A 301 -0.25 13.23 -29.25
C PRO A 301 -1.62 12.73 -28.74
N GLU A 302 -1.74 11.43 -28.45
CA GLU A 302 -2.95 10.81 -27.93
C GLU A 302 -3.18 11.04 -26.43
N ILE A 303 -2.14 11.49 -25.72
CA ILE A 303 -2.11 11.66 -24.28
C ILE A 303 -2.20 13.15 -23.95
N ALA A 304 -3.21 13.51 -23.17
CA ALA A 304 -3.50 14.90 -22.83
C ALA A 304 -2.65 15.38 -21.65
N GLU A 305 -2.51 14.55 -20.62
CA GLU A 305 -1.79 14.87 -19.38
C GLU A 305 -1.13 13.62 -18.82
N VAL A 306 0.05 13.77 -18.21
CA VAL A 306 0.78 12.68 -17.52
C VAL A 306 1.05 13.14 -16.09
N TYR A 307 0.75 12.26 -15.14
CA TYR A 307 0.99 12.44 -13.73
C TYR A 307 2.07 11.46 -13.31
N TYR A 308 3.25 11.99 -13.00
CA TYR A 308 4.33 11.22 -12.38
C TYR A 308 5.27 12.18 -11.64
N PRO A 309 5.51 11.99 -10.33
CA PRO A 309 6.35 12.91 -9.54
C PRO A 309 7.78 13.09 -10.07
N GLY A 310 8.29 12.15 -10.87
CA GLY A 310 9.61 12.23 -11.49
C GLY A 310 9.70 13.19 -12.68
N LEU A 311 8.58 13.63 -13.25
CA LEU A 311 8.56 14.58 -14.35
C LEU A 311 8.72 16.02 -13.83
N PRO A 312 9.58 16.86 -14.46
CA PRO A 312 9.69 18.28 -14.10
C PRO A 312 8.40 19.10 -14.29
N SER A 313 7.49 18.61 -15.12
CA SER A 313 6.17 19.19 -15.38
C SER A 313 5.19 18.94 -14.22
N HIS A 314 5.45 17.95 -13.36
CA HIS A 314 4.56 17.60 -12.25
C HIS A 314 4.57 18.69 -11.17
N PRO A 315 3.41 19.19 -10.71
CA PRO A 315 3.33 20.25 -9.70
C PRO A 315 4.08 19.91 -8.41
N GLY A 316 4.06 18.63 -8.03
CA GLY A 316 4.72 18.11 -6.83
C GLY A 316 6.21 17.74 -7.00
N HIS A 317 6.83 17.93 -8.17
CA HIS A 317 8.18 17.42 -8.48
C HIS A 317 9.26 17.85 -7.47
N GLU A 318 9.31 19.14 -7.14
CA GLU A 318 10.33 19.67 -6.23
C GLU A 318 10.12 19.23 -4.78
N THR A 319 8.85 19.06 -4.36
CA THR A 319 8.53 18.46 -3.05
C THR A 319 8.97 16.99 -3.03
N ALA A 320 8.63 16.21 -4.07
CA ALA A 320 9.01 14.80 -4.17
C ALA A 320 10.53 14.61 -4.10
N LYS A 321 11.32 15.41 -4.82
CA LYS A 321 12.80 15.37 -4.76
C LYS A 321 13.38 15.64 -3.40
N ARG A 322 12.73 16.50 -2.61
CA ARG A 322 13.17 16.82 -1.25
C ARG A 322 12.93 15.68 -0.28
N GLN A 323 11.75 15.06 -0.35
CA GLN A 323 11.28 14.12 0.68
C GLN A 323 11.33 12.64 0.27
N MET A 324 11.62 12.32 -1.00
CA MET A 324 11.70 10.96 -1.53
C MET A 324 13.06 10.68 -2.17
N SER A 325 13.56 9.46 -2.08
CA SER A 325 14.80 9.01 -2.75
C SER A 325 14.57 8.43 -4.15
N GLY A 326 13.32 8.37 -4.60
CA GLY A 326 12.88 7.98 -5.95
C GLY A 326 11.37 8.21 -6.07
N PHE A 327 10.82 8.16 -7.29
CA PHE A 327 9.48 8.68 -7.58
C PHE A 327 8.36 7.63 -7.65
N GLY A 328 8.68 6.36 -7.38
CA GLY A 328 7.71 5.27 -7.32
C GLY A 328 7.55 4.51 -8.63
N GLY A 329 6.72 3.46 -8.60
CA GLY A 329 6.45 2.57 -9.73
C GLY A 329 5.12 2.81 -10.43
N VAL A 330 4.41 3.88 -10.11
CA VAL A 330 3.06 4.15 -10.63
C VAL A 330 3.11 5.40 -11.50
N VAL A 331 2.51 5.32 -12.68
CA VAL A 331 2.30 6.43 -13.59
C VAL A 331 0.82 6.51 -13.89
N SER A 332 0.25 7.71 -13.84
CA SER A 332 -1.13 7.95 -14.24
C SER A 332 -1.16 8.92 -15.40
N PHE A 333 -2.20 8.88 -16.23
CA PHE A 333 -2.33 9.79 -17.37
C PHE A 333 -3.78 9.91 -17.84
N CYS A 334 -4.08 10.98 -18.58
CA CYS A 334 -5.35 11.18 -19.26
C CYS A 334 -5.18 11.03 -20.77
N THR A 335 -6.05 10.26 -21.41
CA THR A 335 -6.21 10.27 -22.88
C THR A 335 -7.03 11.48 -23.33
N ASP A 336 -7.08 11.73 -24.63
CA ASP A 336 -7.94 12.77 -25.21
C ASP A 336 -9.45 12.47 -25.07
N THR A 337 -9.87 11.20 -25.16
CA THR A 337 -11.27 10.75 -24.99
C THR A 337 -11.40 9.52 -24.09
N GLU A 338 -12.60 9.34 -23.52
CA GLU A 338 -12.96 8.19 -22.68
C GLU A 338 -12.93 6.88 -23.48
N GLU A 339 -13.42 6.90 -24.72
CA GLU A 339 -13.41 5.73 -25.60
C GLU A 339 -12.00 5.25 -25.88
N ARG A 340 -11.04 6.18 -26.04
CA ARG A 340 -9.63 5.83 -26.15
C ARG A 340 -9.11 5.23 -24.85
N ALA A 341 -9.46 5.77 -23.69
CA ALA A 341 -9.02 5.21 -22.41
C ALA A 341 -9.49 3.76 -22.27
N LEU A 342 -10.78 3.51 -22.46
CA LEU A 342 -11.38 2.17 -22.38
C LEU A 342 -10.78 1.20 -23.40
N SER A 343 -10.58 1.65 -24.65
CA SER A 343 -9.97 0.83 -25.69
C SER A 343 -8.51 0.50 -25.38
N LEU A 344 -7.73 1.47 -24.86
CA LEU A 344 -6.32 1.28 -24.54
C LEU A 344 -6.14 0.22 -23.46
N VAL A 345 -6.86 0.33 -22.34
CA VAL A 345 -6.72 -0.61 -21.22
C VAL A 345 -7.14 -2.04 -21.57
N GLN A 346 -7.94 -2.23 -22.62
CA GLN A 346 -8.34 -3.55 -23.13
C GLN A 346 -7.40 -4.10 -24.21
N SER A 347 -6.49 -3.28 -24.74
CA SER A 347 -5.70 -3.59 -25.94
C SER A 347 -4.28 -4.06 -25.66
N THR A 348 -3.81 -3.94 -24.41
CA THR A 348 -2.51 -4.44 -23.95
C THR A 348 -2.52 -5.96 -23.87
N GLU A 349 -1.39 -6.59 -24.20
CA GLU A 349 -1.21 -8.05 -24.15
C GLU A 349 -0.21 -8.48 -23.07
N LEU A 350 0.82 -7.66 -22.83
CA LEU A 350 1.79 -7.86 -21.75
C LEU A 350 1.26 -7.27 -20.44
N ILE A 351 0.81 -6.02 -20.48
CA ILE A 351 0.32 -5.30 -19.31
C ILE A 351 -1.10 -5.79 -19.01
N THR A 352 -1.31 -6.31 -17.80
CA THR A 352 -2.58 -6.95 -17.44
C THR A 352 -3.61 -5.92 -16.97
N LEU A 353 -4.80 -5.94 -17.55
CA LEU A 353 -5.95 -5.19 -17.04
C LEU A 353 -6.45 -5.81 -15.73
N ALA A 354 -6.10 -5.20 -14.60
CA ALA A 354 -6.50 -5.68 -13.29
C ALA A 354 -6.45 -4.59 -12.22
N GLU A 355 -7.21 -4.78 -11.14
CA GLU A 355 -7.03 -3.98 -9.94
C GLU A 355 -5.74 -4.37 -9.19
N SER A 356 -5.40 -3.56 -8.17
CA SER A 356 -4.14 -3.62 -7.40
C SER A 356 -2.95 -2.95 -8.10
N LEU A 357 -1.77 -3.05 -7.48
CA LEU A 357 -0.51 -2.44 -7.93
C LEU A 357 0.68 -3.00 -7.12
N GLY A 358 1.88 -2.73 -7.61
CA GLY A 358 3.15 -2.97 -6.92
C GLY A 358 3.65 -4.41 -6.93
N GLY A 359 3.02 -5.29 -7.73
CA GLY A 359 3.55 -6.60 -8.09
C GLY A 359 4.78 -6.51 -8.99
N VAL A 360 5.40 -7.66 -9.29
CA VAL A 360 6.52 -7.72 -10.25
C VAL A 360 6.05 -7.57 -11.71
N GLU A 361 4.78 -7.85 -11.95
CA GLU A 361 4.06 -7.71 -13.20
C GLU A 361 3.45 -6.31 -13.36
N SER A 362 3.44 -5.82 -14.60
CA SER A 362 2.82 -4.56 -14.98
C SER A 362 1.29 -4.69 -15.06
N LEU A 363 0.60 -3.76 -14.41
CA LEU A 363 -0.87 -3.67 -14.42
C LEU A 363 -1.34 -2.33 -14.98
N ILE A 364 -2.49 -2.36 -15.64
CA ILE A 364 -3.20 -1.18 -16.12
C ILE A 364 -4.64 -1.22 -15.60
N ASP A 365 -5.19 -0.07 -15.21
CA ASP A 365 -6.59 0.04 -14.84
C ASP A 365 -7.21 1.38 -15.25
N HIS A 366 -8.54 1.39 -15.26
CA HIS A 366 -9.38 2.56 -15.48
C HIS A 366 -10.07 2.92 -14.15
N PRO A 367 -9.51 3.85 -13.34
CA PRO A 367 -9.97 4.08 -11.97
C PRO A 367 -11.46 4.41 -11.85
N ALA A 368 -12.00 5.18 -12.79
CA ALA A 368 -13.40 5.63 -12.77
C ALA A 368 -14.41 4.48 -12.80
N THR A 369 -14.09 3.34 -13.44
CA THR A 369 -14.98 2.17 -13.52
C THR A 369 -14.50 0.97 -12.69
N MET A 370 -13.38 1.09 -11.99
CA MET A 370 -12.75 -0.01 -11.24
C MET A 370 -12.46 0.43 -9.79
N THR A 371 -11.25 0.94 -9.53
CA THR A 371 -10.73 1.12 -8.16
C THR A 371 -11.37 2.27 -7.38
N HIS A 372 -11.97 3.25 -8.07
CA HIS A 372 -12.54 4.46 -7.49
C HIS A 372 -14.07 4.55 -7.67
N LEU A 373 -14.74 3.43 -7.92
CA LEU A 373 -16.21 3.35 -7.98
C LEU A 373 -16.89 3.94 -6.72
N ALA A 374 -16.24 3.84 -5.56
CA ALA A 374 -16.78 4.35 -4.30
C ALA A 374 -16.89 5.89 -4.23
N VAL A 375 -16.18 6.60 -5.10
CA VAL A 375 -16.18 8.08 -5.18
C VAL A 375 -16.81 8.62 -6.46
N ALA A 376 -17.43 7.75 -7.28
CA ALA A 376 -18.00 8.12 -8.58
C ALA A 376 -19.05 9.24 -8.50
N ASP A 377 -19.81 9.31 -7.40
CA ASP A 377 -20.90 10.26 -7.19
C ASP A 377 -20.55 11.42 -6.24
N CYS A 378 -19.26 11.68 -5.98
CA CYS A 378 -18.83 12.78 -5.12
C CYS A 378 -17.79 13.69 -5.79
N GLU A 379 -17.40 14.74 -5.07
CA GLU A 379 -16.41 15.72 -5.52
C GLU A 379 -15.01 15.13 -5.77
N LEU A 380 -14.77 13.87 -5.36
CA LEU A 380 -13.52 13.13 -5.55
C LEU A 380 -13.57 12.17 -6.75
N SER A 381 -14.60 12.28 -7.60
CA SER A 381 -14.73 11.46 -8.79
C SER A 381 -13.55 11.63 -9.75
N VAL A 382 -13.09 10.50 -10.29
CA VAL A 382 -11.97 10.46 -11.23
C VAL A 382 -12.50 10.59 -12.66
N SER A 383 -11.78 11.33 -13.50
CA SER A 383 -12.12 11.50 -14.92
C SER A 383 -12.26 10.14 -15.65
N PRO A 384 -13.29 9.94 -16.49
CA PRO A 384 -13.40 8.75 -17.35
C PRO A 384 -12.32 8.65 -18.46
N LYS A 385 -11.42 9.63 -18.54
CA LYS A 385 -10.26 9.59 -19.46
C LYS A 385 -8.99 9.11 -18.77
N PHE A 386 -9.07 8.88 -17.46
CA PHE A 386 -7.92 8.65 -16.60
C PHE A 386 -7.54 7.17 -16.61
N ILE A 387 -6.25 6.89 -16.76
CA ILE A 387 -5.66 5.56 -16.68
C ILE A 387 -4.56 5.58 -15.63
N ARG A 388 -4.44 4.47 -14.89
CA ARG A 388 -3.33 4.22 -13.98
C ARG A 388 -2.55 3.00 -14.44
N LEU A 389 -1.22 3.14 -14.45
CA LEU A 389 -0.25 2.07 -14.71
C LEU A 389 0.56 1.80 -13.44
N SER A 390 0.57 0.56 -13.00
CA SER A 390 1.54 0.05 -12.04
C SER A 390 2.61 -0.69 -12.82
N LEU A 391 3.78 -0.07 -13.01
CA LEU A 391 4.85 -0.63 -13.82
C LEU A 391 5.58 -1.71 -13.02
N GLY A 392 5.73 -2.88 -13.61
CA GLY A 392 6.45 -4.02 -13.07
C GLY A 392 7.96 -3.90 -13.25
N ILE A 393 8.64 -5.05 -13.22
CA ILE A 393 10.10 -5.18 -13.39
C ILE A 393 10.49 -5.85 -14.70
N GLU A 394 9.59 -5.91 -15.67
CA GLU A 394 9.86 -6.39 -17.02
C GLU A 394 10.89 -5.53 -17.76
N ASP A 395 11.35 -6.01 -18.91
CA ASP A 395 12.21 -5.25 -19.79
C ASP A 395 11.41 -4.07 -20.37
N ILE A 396 12.00 -2.86 -20.26
CA ILE A 396 11.30 -1.62 -20.61
C ILE A 396 10.90 -1.55 -22.09
N ASP A 397 11.72 -2.12 -22.98
CA ASP A 397 11.43 -2.15 -24.40
C ASP A 397 10.14 -2.93 -24.70
N ASP A 398 9.85 -3.99 -23.94
CA ASP A 398 8.64 -4.80 -24.11
C ASP A 398 7.40 -4.05 -23.59
N ILE A 399 7.51 -3.36 -22.45
CA ILE A 399 6.44 -2.50 -21.91
C ILE A 399 6.08 -1.40 -22.90
N LEU A 400 7.07 -0.70 -23.45
CA LEU A 400 6.84 0.39 -24.41
C LEU A 400 6.27 -0.14 -25.73
N ALA A 401 6.73 -1.31 -26.19
CA ALA A 401 6.19 -1.94 -27.39
C ALA A 401 4.71 -2.33 -27.23
N ASP A 402 4.33 -2.90 -26.10
CA ASP A 402 2.94 -3.26 -25.80
C ASP A 402 2.05 -2.01 -25.77
N LEU A 403 2.48 -0.94 -25.10
CA LEU A 403 1.76 0.33 -25.06
C LEU A 403 1.63 0.98 -26.44
N ASP A 404 2.68 0.96 -27.28
CA ASP A 404 2.64 1.53 -28.64
C ASP A 404 1.66 0.77 -29.54
N ILE A 405 1.70 -0.57 -29.49
CA ILE A 405 0.76 -1.44 -30.21
C ILE A 405 -0.67 -1.19 -29.72
N ALA A 406 -0.88 -1.12 -28.41
CA ALA A 406 -2.20 -0.88 -27.83
C ALA A 406 -2.74 0.50 -28.22
N LEU A 407 -1.93 1.56 -28.16
CA LEU A 407 -2.31 2.90 -28.60
C LEU A 407 -2.67 2.95 -30.08
N ALA A 408 -1.92 2.26 -30.95
CA ALA A 408 -2.23 2.19 -32.38
C ALA A 408 -3.58 1.51 -32.68
N LYS A 409 -4.04 0.60 -31.81
CA LYS A 409 -5.37 -0.04 -31.92
C LYS A 409 -6.52 0.92 -31.55
N THR A 410 -6.25 2.01 -30.85
CA THR A 410 -7.26 2.96 -30.34
C THR A 410 -7.67 4.08 -31.33
N HIS A 411 -7.23 4.02 -32.58
CA HIS A 411 -7.57 5.05 -33.57
C HIS A 411 -9.08 5.11 -33.86
N PRO A 412 -9.65 6.32 -34.03
CA PRO A 412 -11.10 6.54 -34.14
C PRO A 412 -11.77 5.95 -35.39
N GLU A 413 -11.04 5.27 -36.29
CA GLU A 413 -11.59 4.66 -37.50
C GLU A 413 -11.68 3.11 -37.44
N SER A 414 -11.26 2.47 -36.34
CA SER A 414 -11.17 1.00 -36.24
C SER A 414 -12.02 0.37 -35.14
N THR A 415 -13.21 0.89 -34.86
CA THR A 415 -14.27 0.09 -34.21
C THR A 415 -15.18 -0.49 -35.29
N PRO A 416 -15.32 -1.83 -35.37
CA PRO A 416 -16.48 -2.43 -36.00
C PRO A 416 -17.71 -1.88 -35.29
N ASN A 417 -18.68 -1.43 -36.07
CA ASN A 417 -19.99 -1.02 -35.59
C ASN A 417 -20.63 -2.24 -34.92
N VAL A 418 -20.39 -2.45 -33.63
CA VAL A 418 -21.23 -3.32 -32.82
C VAL A 418 -22.49 -2.51 -32.61
N ASP A 419 -23.42 -2.69 -33.56
CA ASP A 419 -24.81 -2.29 -33.39
C ASP A 419 -25.19 -2.65 -31.95
N SER A 420 -25.72 -1.67 -31.23
CA SER A 420 -26.43 -1.87 -29.98
C SER A 420 -27.63 -2.78 -30.26
N ALA A 421 -27.35 -4.08 -30.39
CA ALA A 421 -28.35 -5.11 -30.56
C ALA A 421 -28.96 -5.33 -29.19
N GLU A 422 -30.08 -4.65 -28.99
CA GLU A 422 -31.25 -5.09 -28.22
C GLU A 422 -30.97 -6.34 -27.35
N VAL A 423 -30.42 -6.12 -26.16
CA VAL A 423 -30.65 -7.07 -25.06
C VAL A 423 -32.14 -6.94 -24.75
N SER A 424 -32.93 -7.81 -25.37
CA SER A 424 -34.38 -7.75 -25.29
C SER A 424 -34.81 -7.82 -23.82
N GLU A 425 -35.84 -7.05 -23.45
CA GLU A 425 -36.46 -7.06 -22.11
C GLU A 425 -36.87 -8.47 -21.63
N ALA A 426 -36.90 -9.46 -22.53
CA ALA A 426 -37.14 -10.86 -22.21
C ALA A 426 -35.99 -11.55 -21.46
N GLU A 427 -34.73 -11.14 -21.66
CA GLU A 427 -33.57 -11.77 -21.00
C GLU A 427 -33.37 -11.27 -19.57
N ALA A 428 -33.59 -9.98 -19.33
CA ALA A 428 -33.64 -9.42 -17.96
C ALA A 428 -34.76 -10.06 -17.13
N ALA A 429 -35.93 -10.30 -17.74
CA ALA A 429 -37.05 -10.98 -17.09
C ALA A 429 -36.77 -12.46 -16.79
N ALA A 430 -35.94 -13.14 -17.60
CA ALA A 430 -35.58 -14.54 -17.39
C ALA A 430 -34.59 -14.71 -16.22
N VAL A 431 -33.63 -13.79 -16.08
CA VAL A 431 -32.68 -13.77 -14.96
C VAL A 431 -33.41 -13.44 -13.66
N ASP A 432 -34.30 -12.44 -13.64
CA ASP A 432 -35.10 -12.11 -12.46
C ASP A 432 -36.02 -13.26 -12.03
N ALA A 433 -36.59 -14.00 -13.00
CA ALA A 433 -37.40 -15.18 -12.71
C ALA A 433 -36.57 -16.35 -12.14
N ALA A 434 -35.33 -16.53 -12.60
CA ALA A 434 -34.42 -17.56 -12.10
C ALA A 434 -33.86 -17.23 -10.71
N VAL A 435 -33.58 -15.96 -10.42
CA VAL A 435 -33.17 -15.49 -9.08
C VAL A 435 -34.31 -15.61 -8.07
N ALA A 436 -35.56 -15.41 -8.49
CA ALA A 436 -36.73 -15.60 -7.64
C ALA A 436 -37.05 -17.07 -7.29
N GLY A 437 -36.49 -18.03 -8.03
CA GLY A 437 -36.71 -19.47 -7.84
C GLY A 437 -35.39 -20.23 -7.82
N ALA A 438 -34.66 -20.13 -6.70
CA ALA A 438 -33.31 -20.69 -6.46
C ALA A 438 -32.97 -22.03 -7.15
N ASP A 439 -32.53 -21.97 -8.41
CA ASP A 439 -31.82 -23.03 -9.09
C ASP A 439 -30.53 -22.46 -9.72
N VAL A 440 -29.44 -22.55 -8.95
CA VAL A 440 -28.14 -21.92 -9.23
C VAL A 440 -27.51 -22.46 -10.52
N VAL A 441 -27.86 -23.70 -10.90
CA VAL A 441 -27.35 -24.34 -12.12
C VAL A 441 -27.94 -23.69 -13.36
N ALA A 442 -29.25 -23.37 -13.35
CA ALA A 442 -29.89 -22.70 -14.48
C ALA A 442 -29.39 -21.26 -14.68
N VAL A 443 -28.99 -20.58 -13.60
CA VAL A 443 -28.37 -19.24 -13.66
C VAL A 443 -26.97 -19.31 -14.27
N ALA A 444 -26.19 -20.34 -13.90
CA ALA A 444 -24.85 -20.55 -14.46
C ALA A 444 -24.91 -20.89 -15.96
N ASP A 445 -25.79 -21.81 -16.37
CA ASP A 445 -25.95 -22.21 -17.77
C ASP A 445 -26.43 -21.04 -18.65
N ALA A 446 -27.32 -20.18 -18.13
CA ALA A 446 -27.79 -18.99 -18.83
C ALA A 446 -26.69 -17.93 -18.99
N ALA A 447 -25.85 -17.74 -17.96
CA ALA A 447 -24.71 -16.83 -18.02
C ALA A 447 -23.65 -17.34 -19.00
N GLU A 448 -23.36 -18.64 -19.00
CA GLU A 448 -22.37 -19.26 -19.88
C GLU A 448 -22.81 -19.20 -21.36
N ALA A 449 -24.10 -19.43 -21.63
CA ALA A 449 -24.68 -19.28 -22.97
C ALA A 449 -24.76 -17.82 -23.45
N ALA A 450 -24.82 -16.84 -22.54
CA ALA A 450 -24.77 -15.41 -22.87
C ALA A 450 -23.33 -14.98 -23.20
N VAL A 451 -22.34 -15.47 -22.44
CA VAL A 451 -20.91 -15.22 -22.68
C VAL A 451 -20.45 -15.85 -24.00
N ALA A 452 -20.86 -17.09 -24.29
CA ALA A 452 -20.52 -17.76 -25.55
C ALA A 452 -21.08 -17.02 -26.78
N ARG A 453 -22.30 -16.47 -26.67
CA ARG A 453 -22.94 -15.68 -27.74
C ARG A 453 -22.34 -14.29 -27.90
N ALA A 454 -21.99 -13.61 -26.81
CA ALA A 454 -21.25 -12.35 -26.84
C ALA A 454 -19.84 -12.52 -27.46
N ALA A 455 -19.24 -13.70 -27.31
CA ALA A 455 -17.96 -14.07 -27.91
C ALA A 455 -18.06 -14.63 -29.35
N GLY A 456 -19.26 -14.76 -29.91
CA GLY A 456 -19.47 -15.24 -31.29
C GLY A 456 -19.18 -16.74 -31.52
N VAL A 457 -19.26 -17.56 -30.46
CA VAL A 457 -19.02 -19.01 -30.54
C VAL A 457 -20.36 -19.76 -30.55
N GLU A 458 -20.60 -20.57 -31.59
CA GLU A 458 -21.82 -21.38 -31.72
C GLU A 458 -21.85 -22.53 -30.68
N PRO A 459 -23.02 -22.91 -30.12
CA PRO A 459 -23.12 -23.75 -28.93
C PRO A 459 -22.96 -25.27 -29.19
N GLU A 460 -22.19 -25.68 -30.19
CA GLU A 460 -21.92 -27.12 -30.46
C GLU A 460 -20.46 -27.54 -30.20
N ASP A 461 -19.55 -26.63 -29.86
CA ASP A 461 -18.13 -26.96 -29.60
C ASP A 461 -17.72 -26.92 -28.11
N ALA A 462 -18.66 -26.70 -27.18
CA ALA A 462 -18.37 -26.60 -25.74
C ALA A 462 -18.11 -27.96 -25.03
N ASP A 463 -18.34 -29.09 -25.69
CA ASP A 463 -18.33 -30.42 -25.02
C ASP A 463 -16.98 -31.17 -25.10
N VAL A 464 -15.87 -30.48 -25.40
CA VAL A 464 -14.53 -31.11 -25.51
C VAL A 464 -13.53 -30.64 -24.44
N LEU A 465 -13.84 -29.68 -23.57
CA LEU A 465 -12.90 -29.14 -22.59
C LEU A 465 -13.11 -29.54 -21.11
N THR A 466 -13.96 -30.53 -20.82
CA THR A 466 -14.23 -30.95 -19.42
C THR A 466 -13.78 -32.38 -19.05
N ARG A 467 -12.80 -32.95 -19.77
CA ARG A 467 -12.07 -34.15 -19.30
C ARG A 467 -10.56 -34.09 -19.55
N ALA A 468 -9.85 -33.35 -18.70
CA ALA A 468 -8.48 -33.64 -18.27
C ALA A 468 -8.16 -32.89 -16.96
#